data_AF-B7QJU2-F1
#
_entry.id   AF-B7QJU2-F1
#
_cell.length_a   1.000
_cell.length_b   1.000
_cell.length_c   1.000
_cell.angle_alpha   90.00
_cell.angle_beta   90.00
_cell.angle_gamma   90.00
#
_symmetry.space_group_name_H-M   'P 1'
#
loop_
_entity.id
_entity.type
_entity.pdbx_description
1 polymer ?
#
loop_
_entity_poly.entity_id
_entity_poly.type
_entity_poly.pdbx_seq_one_letter_code
_entity_poly.pdbx_strand_id
1 'polypeptide(L)'
;MTRDPIQSGKNKKMAESDEREKPVGKVYEFNPTCRIEATVVTGLEHIAKDECWSKLGAQPETARGRIFFELPVDRVGEVWKLQGIDNLFVVLDTFKDNPLPASKDDLTPALTSLVDK
;
A
#
# COMPACT_ATOMS: atom_id res chain seq x y z
N MET A 1 28.92 -16.07 -67.06
CA MET A 1 28.55 -16.55 -65.72
C MET A 1 28.67 -15.38 -64.75
N THR A 2 27.56 -14.68 -64.55
CA THR A 2 27.43 -13.54 -63.63
C THR A 2 26.37 -13.93 -62.60
N ARG A 3 26.69 -13.81 -61.31
CA ARG A 3 25.78 -14.05 -60.19
C ARG A 3 25.15 -12.73 -59.78
N ASP A 4 23.84 -12.76 -59.51
CA ASP A 4 23.02 -11.68 -58.95
C ASP A 4 21.88 -12.31 -58.10
N PRO A 5 21.25 -11.58 -57.16
CA PRO A 5 21.30 -11.92 -55.73
C PRO A 5 20.02 -12.49 -55.10
N ILE A 6 20.15 -12.89 -53.83
CA ILE A 6 19.16 -13.51 -52.95
C ILE A 6 17.98 -12.57 -52.66
N GLN A 7 16.76 -13.00 -52.97
CA GLN A 7 15.52 -12.29 -52.63
C GLN A 7 14.95 -12.71 -51.28
N SER A 8 15.07 -11.76 -50.34
CA SER A 8 14.07 -11.26 -49.39
C SER A 8 13.03 -12.24 -48.84
N GLY A 9 13.07 -12.38 -47.52
CA GLY A 9 12.18 -13.21 -46.73
C GLY A 9 10.71 -12.81 -46.76
N LYS A 10 9.89 -13.81 -46.45
CA LYS A 10 8.53 -13.64 -45.95
C LYS A 10 8.44 -14.41 -44.64
N ASN A 11 8.74 -13.75 -43.51
CA ASN A 11 8.38 -14.31 -42.22
C ASN A 11 6.94 -13.92 -41.88
N LYS A 12 6.15 -14.96 -41.71
CA LYS A 12 4.73 -15.01 -41.39
C LYS A 12 4.51 -14.33 -40.03
N LYS A 13 3.71 -13.25 -39.98
CA LYS A 13 3.20 -12.70 -38.71
C LYS A 13 2.30 -13.75 -38.08
N MET A 14 2.71 -14.32 -36.95
CA MET A 14 1.80 -14.97 -36.02
C MET A 14 1.32 -13.88 -35.06
N ALA A 15 0.01 -13.63 -35.09
CA ALA A 15 -0.66 -12.80 -34.11
C ALA A 15 -0.79 -13.66 -32.84
N GLU A 16 0.06 -13.39 -31.86
CA GLU A 16 -0.07 -13.93 -30.51
C GLU A 16 -0.89 -12.90 -29.73
N SER A 17 -2.17 -13.21 -29.58
CA SER A 17 -3.09 -12.50 -28.69
C SER A 17 -2.67 -12.77 -27.26
N ASP A 18 -1.88 -11.83 -26.72
CA ASP A 18 -1.43 -11.76 -25.34
C ASP A 18 -2.62 -11.42 -24.43
N GLU A 19 -3.41 -12.44 -24.08
CA GLU A 19 -4.37 -12.40 -22.98
C GLU A 19 -3.60 -12.37 -21.66
N ARG A 20 -2.98 -11.22 -21.34
CA ARG A 20 -2.44 -10.99 -19.99
C ARG A 20 -3.59 -11.03 -19.01
N GLU A 21 -3.56 -12.03 -18.12
CA GLU A 21 -4.44 -12.14 -16.98
C GLU A 21 -4.59 -10.77 -16.30
N LYS A 22 -5.83 -10.32 -16.15
CA LYS A 22 -6.11 -9.07 -15.42
C LYS A 22 -5.64 -9.26 -13.98
N PRO A 23 -5.01 -8.25 -13.36
CA PRO A 23 -4.58 -8.36 -11.97
C PRO A 23 -5.76 -8.74 -11.09
N VAL A 24 -5.62 -9.84 -10.34
CA VAL A 24 -6.57 -10.24 -9.30
C VAL A 24 -6.30 -9.34 -8.10
N GLY A 25 -7.12 -8.30 -7.95
CA GLY A 25 -7.12 -7.40 -6.79
C GLY A 25 -7.14 -5.92 -7.15
N LYS A 26 -7.41 -5.10 -6.12
CA LYS A 26 -7.46 -3.64 -6.22
C LYS A 26 -6.16 -3.05 -6.79
N VAL A 27 -6.28 -2.30 -7.87
CA VAL A 27 -5.16 -1.50 -8.40
C VAL A 27 -5.03 -0.26 -7.53
N TYR A 28 -3.90 -0.15 -6.83
CA TYR A 28 -3.59 1.04 -6.04
C TYR A 28 -2.94 2.09 -6.94
N GLU A 29 -3.58 3.27 -7.02
CA GLU A 29 -2.97 4.43 -7.64
C GLU A 29 -1.89 5.02 -6.71
N PHE A 30 -0.86 5.62 -7.31
CA PHE A 30 0.17 6.30 -6.54
C PHE A 30 -0.43 7.51 -5.82
N ASN A 31 -0.30 7.54 -4.50
CA ASN A 31 -0.65 8.69 -3.68
C ASN A 31 0.64 9.46 -3.31
N PRO A 32 0.70 10.79 -3.48
CA PRO A 32 1.86 11.59 -3.06
C PRO A 32 2.07 11.60 -1.54
N THR A 33 1.10 11.11 -0.77
CA THR A 33 1.13 10.98 0.68
C THR A 33 0.96 9.53 1.11
N CYS A 34 1.62 9.17 2.21
CA CYS A 34 1.60 7.86 2.82
C CYS A 34 1.00 7.98 4.21
N ARG A 35 -0.10 7.25 4.48
CA ARG A 35 -0.67 7.12 5.82
C ARG A 35 0.05 6.00 6.55
N ILE A 36 0.50 6.29 7.76
CA ILE A 36 1.34 5.41 8.57
C ILE A 36 0.66 5.18 9.91
N GLU A 37 0.54 3.92 10.29
CA GLU A 37 0.25 3.48 11.66
C GLU A 37 1.58 3.17 12.36
N ALA A 38 1.79 3.72 13.56
CA ALA A 38 2.90 3.35 14.41
C ALA A 38 2.39 2.80 15.74
N THR A 39 2.91 1.63 16.15
CA THR A 39 2.62 1.10 17.49
C THR A 39 3.52 1.77 18.52
N VAL A 40 2.97 1.99 19.71
CA VAL A 40 3.65 2.61 20.83
C VAL A 40 3.28 1.88 22.13
N VAL A 41 4.11 2.00 23.15
CA VAL A 41 3.76 1.55 24.50
C VAL A 41 2.47 2.24 24.94
N THR A 42 1.48 1.45 25.35
CA THR A 42 0.19 1.98 25.79
C THR A 42 0.36 2.96 26.94
N GLY A 43 -0.28 4.13 26.85
CA GLY A 43 -0.15 5.23 27.80
C GLY A 43 0.89 6.29 27.40
N LEU A 44 1.74 6.02 26.40
CA LEU A 44 2.74 6.96 25.90
C LEU A 44 2.36 7.60 24.55
N GLU A 45 1.13 7.43 24.08
CA GLU A 45 0.66 7.92 22.77
C GLU A 45 0.84 9.44 22.62
N HIS A 46 0.63 10.20 23.69
CA HIS A 46 0.81 11.65 23.71
C HIS A 46 2.27 12.06 23.53
N ILE A 47 3.22 11.33 24.15
CA ILE A 47 4.65 11.56 23.97
C ILE A 47 5.05 11.27 22.53
N ALA A 48 4.58 10.15 21.96
CA ALA A 48 4.83 9.81 20.57
C ALA A 48 4.22 10.83 19.61
N LYS A 49 3.04 11.40 19.95
CA LYS A 49 2.42 12.50 19.21
C LYS A 49 3.25 13.77 19.23
N ASP A 50 3.74 14.19 20.40
CA ASP A 50 4.59 15.37 20.54
C ASP A 50 5.93 15.19 19.82
N GLU A 51 6.48 13.98 19.85
CA GLU A 51 7.68 13.62 19.10
C GLU A 51 7.45 13.71 17.58
N CYS A 52 6.34 13.15 17.09
CA CYS A 52 5.93 13.20 15.69
C CYS A 52 5.77 14.64 15.20
N TRP A 53 5.10 15.48 15.99
CA TRP A 53 4.98 16.91 15.71
C TRP A 53 6.36 17.59 15.66
N SER A 54 7.20 17.38 16.67
CA SER A 54 8.47 18.08 16.79
C SER A 54 9.49 17.66 15.72
N LYS A 55 9.52 16.37 15.35
CA LYS A 55 10.55 15.81 14.45
C LYS A 55 10.11 15.79 12.99
N LEU A 56 8.81 15.66 12.73
CA LEU A 56 8.26 15.46 11.38
C LEU A 56 7.29 16.56 10.96
N GLY A 57 6.79 17.37 11.90
CA GLY A 57 5.75 18.37 11.66
C GLY A 57 4.38 17.77 11.38
N ALA A 58 4.18 16.48 11.67
CA ALA A 58 2.92 15.79 11.46
C ALA A 58 2.05 15.81 12.73
N GLN A 59 0.73 15.86 12.57
CA GLN A 59 -0.22 15.81 13.69
C GLN A 59 -0.92 14.46 13.71
N PRO A 60 -0.43 13.50 14.53
CA PRO A 60 -1.06 12.20 14.57
C PRO A 60 -2.40 12.19 15.32
N GLU A 61 -3.28 11.32 14.83
CA GLU A 61 -4.40 10.76 15.58
C GLU A 61 -3.89 9.69 16.54
N THR A 62 -4.50 9.56 17.73
CA THR A 62 -4.08 8.59 18.74
C THR A 62 -5.18 7.55 18.96
N ALA A 63 -4.79 6.28 19.06
CA ALA A 63 -5.63 5.20 19.57
C ALA A 63 -4.84 4.41 20.63
N ARG A 64 -5.49 3.51 21.38
CA ARG A 64 -4.79 2.72 22.40
C ARG A 64 -3.59 1.97 21.81
N GLY A 65 -2.40 2.30 22.28
CA GLY A 65 -1.12 1.74 21.87
C GLY A 65 -0.67 2.15 20.46
N ARG A 66 -1.26 3.20 19.86
CA ARG A 66 -1.01 3.57 18.45
C ARG A 66 -1.12 5.05 18.15
N ILE A 67 -0.38 5.48 17.14
CA ILE A 67 -0.56 6.77 16.47
C ILE A 67 -0.72 6.58 14.95
N PHE A 68 -1.50 7.45 14.31
CA PHE A 68 -1.68 7.48 12.86
C PHE A 68 -1.34 8.86 12.33
N PHE A 69 -0.45 8.94 11.33
CA PHE A 69 -0.06 10.20 10.72
C PHE A 69 0.17 10.04 9.22
N GLU A 70 0.23 11.16 8.52
CA GLU A 70 0.50 11.21 7.09
C GLU A 70 1.79 11.97 6.80
N LEU A 71 2.56 11.47 5.83
CA LEU A 71 3.75 12.13 5.31
C LEU A 71 3.77 12.10 3.78
N PRO A 72 4.34 13.13 3.14
CA PRO A 72 4.76 13.02 1.74
C PRO A 72 5.67 11.80 1.53
N VAL A 73 5.49 11.08 0.40
CA VAL A 73 6.24 9.83 0.11
C VAL A 73 7.75 10.04 0.14
N ASP A 74 8.23 11.18 -0.36
CA ASP A 74 9.64 11.57 -0.36
C ASP A 74 10.20 11.85 1.05
N ARG A 75 9.33 12.08 2.03
CA ARG A 75 9.67 12.33 3.43
C ARG A 75 9.45 11.12 4.35
N VAL A 76 8.97 9.99 3.83
CA VAL A 76 8.73 8.77 4.65
C VAL A 76 10.00 8.32 5.37
N GLY A 77 11.19 8.50 4.77
CA GLY A 77 12.45 8.19 5.45
C GLY A 77 12.69 8.97 6.75
N GLU A 78 11.99 10.07 7.00
CA GLU A 78 12.13 10.82 8.25
C GLU A 78 11.56 10.08 9.46
N VAL A 79 10.72 9.06 9.28
CA VAL A 79 10.16 8.26 10.39
C VAL A 79 11.22 7.62 11.27
N TRP A 80 12.42 7.36 10.73
CA TRP A 80 13.58 6.86 11.49
C TRP A 80 14.05 7.79 12.60
N LYS A 81 13.60 9.06 12.60
CA LYS A 81 13.87 10.01 13.68
C LYS A 81 13.03 9.72 14.93
N LEU A 82 11.92 8.99 14.81
CA LEU A 82 11.05 8.63 15.93
C LEU A 82 11.66 7.50 16.76
N GLN A 83 11.68 7.66 18.07
CA GLN A 83 12.25 6.70 19.02
C GLN A 83 11.22 6.12 19.98
N GLY A 84 10.06 6.78 20.15
CA GLY A 84 8.98 6.30 21.00
C GLY A 84 8.03 5.28 20.35
N ILE A 85 8.34 4.83 19.13
CA ILE A 85 7.54 3.88 18.36
C ILE A 85 8.22 2.51 18.27
N ASP A 86 7.44 1.44 18.18
CA ASP A 86 7.95 0.07 18.08
C ASP A 86 7.95 -0.46 16.63
N ASN A 87 6.81 -0.31 15.94
CA ASN A 87 6.59 -0.81 14.58
C ASN A 87 5.89 0.24 13.73
N LEU A 88 6.10 0.17 12.40
CA LEU A 88 5.48 1.04 11.41
C LEU A 88 4.75 0.19 10.36
N PHE A 89 3.54 0.61 10.01
CA PHE A 89 2.72 -0.01 8.98
C PHE A 89 2.20 1.05 8.01
N VAL A 90 2.24 0.74 6.72
CA VAL A 90 1.60 1.57 5.70
C VAL A 90 0.12 1.20 5.66
N VAL A 91 -0.75 2.19 5.84
CA VAL A 91 -2.20 2.00 5.81
C VAL A 91 -2.67 2.14 4.37
N LEU A 92 -3.09 1.02 3.77
CA LEU A 92 -3.58 0.98 2.39
C LEU A 92 -5.05 1.40 2.28
N ASP A 93 -5.87 1.04 3.27
CA ASP A 93 -7.29 1.35 3.30
C ASP A 93 -7.79 1.43 4.75
N THR A 94 -8.85 2.18 5.00
CA THR A 94 -9.47 2.31 6.33
C THR A 94 -10.98 2.23 6.22
N PHE A 95 -11.55 1.19 6.82
CA PHE A 95 -12.99 0.95 6.83
C PHE A 95 -13.59 1.48 8.13
N LYS A 96 -14.33 2.60 8.09
CA LYS A 96 -14.93 3.21 9.28
C LYS A 96 -16.09 2.37 9.84
N ASP A 97 -16.86 1.75 8.96
CA ASP A 97 -18.09 1.03 9.30
C ASP A 97 -18.14 -0.29 8.54
N ASN A 98 -17.29 -1.25 8.91
CA ASN A 98 -17.48 -2.63 8.47
C ASN A 98 -18.02 -3.42 9.66
N PRO A 99 -19.34 -3.67 9.75
CA PRO A 99 -19.85 -4.63 10.71
C PRO A 99 -19.33 -6.00 10.26
N LEU A 100 -18.15 -6.38 10.75
CA LEU A 100 -17.66 -7.73 10.58
C LEU A 100 -18.74 -8.65 11.14
N PRO A 101 -19.18 -9.65 10.37
CA PRO A 101 -20.19 -10.57 10.86
C PRO A 101 -19.75 -11.19 12.18
N ALA A 102 -20.69 -11.33 13.12
CA ALA A 102 -20.39 -11.95 14.42
C ALA A 102 -20.09 -13.45 14.29
N SER A 103 -20.56 -14.08 13.21
CA SER A 103 -20.31 -15.50 12.92
C SER A 103 -18.99 -15.66 12.17
N LYS A 104 -18.25 -16.74 12.48
CA LYS A 104 -17.01 -17.07 11.77
C LYS A 104 -17.26 -17.49 10.31
N ASP A 105 -18.40 -18.10 10.05
CA ASP A 105 -18.76 -18.63 8.72
C ASP A 105 -19.02 -17.49 7.73
N ASP A 106 -19.60 -16.38 8.19
CA ASP A 106 -19.87 -15.20 7.36
C ASP A 106 -18.66 -14.25 7.27
N LEU A 107 -17.70 -14.36 8.19
CA LEU A 107 -16.50 -13.50 8.24
C LEU A 107 -15.59 -13.72 7.03
N THR A 108 -15.35 -14.97 6.65
CA THR A 108 -14.48 -15.32 5.53
C THR A 108 -14.94 -14.68 4.21
N PRO A 109 -16.20 -14.88 3.76
CA PRO A 109 -16.68 -14.24 2.52
C PRO A 109 -16.71 -12.71 2.62
N ALA A 110 -17.02 -12.15 3.79
CA ALA A 110 -16.98 -10.70 3.99
C ALA A 110 -15.56 -10.13 3.78
N LEU A 111 -14.52 -10.79 4.32
CA LEU A 111 -13.12 -10.38 4.14
C LEU A 111 -12.63 -10.55 2.71
N THR A 112 -12.96 -11.68 2.05
CA THR A 112 -12.57 -11.93 0.66
C THR A 112 -13.12 -10.84 -0.27
N SER A 113 -14.36 -10.39 -0.05
CA SER A 113 -14.98 -9.31 -0.85
C SER A 113 -14.29 -7.94 -0.75
N LEU A 114 -13.41 -7.74 0.23
CA LEU A 114 -12.62 -6.50 0.37
C LEU A 114 -11.36 -6.50 -0.48
N VAL A 115 -10.86 -7.67 -0.88
CA VAL A 115 -9.63 -7.83 -1.68
C VAL A 115 -9.95 -7.90 -3.17
N ASP A 116 -11.08 -8.51 -3.53
CA ASP A 116 -11.47 -8.79 -4.92
C ASP A 116 -12.17 -7.62 -5.65
N LYS A 117 -12.20 -6.42 -5.05
CA LYS A 117 -12.77 -5.19 -5.66
C LYS A 117 -11.70 -4.31 -6.29
#